data_AF-A0A6G1RB61-F1
#
_entry.id   AF-A0A6G1RB61-F1
#
_cell.length_a   1.000
_cell.length_b   1.000
_cell.length_c   1.000
_cell.angle_alpha   90.00
_cell.angle_beta   90.00
_cell.angle_gamma   90.00
#
_symmetry.space_group_name_H-M   'P 1'
#
loop_
_entity.id
_entity.type
_entity.pdbx_description
1 polymer ?
#
loop_
_entity_poly.entity_id
_entity_poly.type
_entity_poly.pdbx_seq_one_letter_code
_entity_poly.pdbx_strand_id
1 'polypeptide(L)'
;PRSALHKPCAVPVAGRAMALRWLCALLLALPGARGDCSQPPRFDFAEPPLPLLESYPVGTTLVYRCRPGYTIAPGKSPRLTCLDSNDWSLASNFCVGKSCGPPDIPNGRFHYTTDLLFGATITFTCDSGYRLFGEPSAQCMLKSNNEVAWSNVPYCDPIPCPPPPETENGYIINGYSSYTFGMTVTYKCNSGFSLIGNADIHCTEENMQGKWSGPPPECKVVRCENPEVKNGRRLSGFGTEHTYGNTVSFECNPGYLMKGSSVVTCEADNNWKPPLPTCDPSEYKFISL
;
A
#
# COMPACT_ATOMS: atom_id res chain seq x y z
N PRO A 1 61.76 -40.44 21.16
CA PRO A 1 63.06 -41.13 21.13
C PRO A 1 62.89 -42.49 20.41
N ARG A 2 63.62 -42.81 19.35
CA ARG A 2 65.04 -43.09 19.40
C ARG A 2 65.55 -43.25 17.97
N SER A 3 66.59 -42.49 17.65
CA SER A 3 67.65 -42.96 16.77
C SER A 3 68.52 -43.99 17.51
N ALA A 4 69.19 -44.83 16.71
CA ALA A 4 70.23 -45.81 17.05
C ALA A 4 69.67 -47.21 17.40
N LEU A 5 70.11 -48.33 16.80
CA LEU A 5 71.48 -48.83 16.67
C LEU A 5 71.53 -50.07 15.71
N HIS A 6 72.73 -50.33 15.16
CA HIS A 6 73.31 -51.64 14.78
C HIS A 6 73.02 -52.33 13.41
N LYS A 7 74.09 -52.31 12.59
CA LYS A 7 74.58 -53.39 11.70
C LYS A 7 75.36 -54.43 12.56
N PRO A 8 75.47 -55.73 12.20
CA PRO A 8 76.47 -56.16 11.21
C PRO A 8 76.13 -57.33 10.26
N CYS A 9 76.81 -57.27 9.10
CA CYS A 9 77.35 -58.27 8.17
C CYS A 9 76.81 -59.72 8.05
N ALA A 10 76.45 -60.11 6.82
CA ALA A 10 77.10 -61.22 6.06
C ALA A 10 76.61 -61.26 4.57
N VAL A 11 77.52 -61.59 3.65
CA VAL A 11 77.39 -61.73 2.18
C VAL A 11 77.79 -63.19 1.85
N PRO A 12 77.13 -63.94 0.92
CA PRO A 12 77.38 -63.91 -0.54
C PRO A 12 76.11 -64.07 -1.41
N VAL A 13 75.91 -63.34 -2.51
CA VAL A 13 76.47 -63.49 -3.89
C VAL A 13 76.24 -64.86 -4.57
N ALA A 14 75.37 -64.78 -5.58
CA ALA A 14 75.30 -65.52 -6.86
C ALA A 14 74.97 -67.02 -6.88
N GLY A 15 73.78 -67.31 -7.40
CA GLY A 15 73.43 -68.59 -8.02
C GLY A 15 72.44 -68.37 -9.17
N ARG A 16 72.95 -68.46 -10.41
CA ARG A 16 72.17 -68.54 -11.66
C ARG A 16 71.24 -69.76 -11.63
N ALA A 17 70.04 -69.67 -12.21
CA ALA A 17 69.57 -70.59 -13.26
C ALA A 17 68.09 -70.39 -13.65
N MET A 18 67.83 -70.51 -14.96
CA MET A 18 66.61 -71.00 -15.63
C MET A 18 65.36 -70.10 -15.52
N ALA A 19 65.10 -69.27 -16.53
CA ALA A 19 64.33 -69.66 -17.72
C ALA A 19 62.89 -70.08 -17.39
N LEU A 20 61.93 -69.18 -17.63
CA LEU A 20 60.66 -69.50 -18.28
C LEU A 20 60.04 -68.20 -18.81
N ARG A 21 60.11 -68.02 -20.13
CA ARG A 21 59.25 -67.07 -20.85
C ARG A 21 57.87 -67.71 -21.02
N TRP A 22 56.87 -66.83 -21.16
CA TRP A 22 55.50 -67.08 -21.63
C TRP A 22 54.52 -67.59 -20.58
N LEU A 23 53.74 -66.66 -20.01
CA LEU A 23 52.27 -66.67 -19.98
C LEU A 23 51.78 -65.61 -18.99
N CYS A 24 51.25 -64.51 -19.53
CA CYS A 24 50.12 -63.71 -19.00
C CYS A 24 50.10 -62.33 -19.66
N ALA A 25 49.90 -62.30 -20.99
CA ALA A 25 49.27 -61.17 -21.64
C ALA A 25 47.75 -61.34 -21.50
N LEU A 26 47.25 -61.15 -20.28
CA LEU A 26 45.85 -60.92 -19.95
C LEU A 26 45.85 -60.01 -18.72
N LEU A 27 46.39 -58.79 -18.89
CA LEU A 27 45.83 -57.64 -18.20
C LEU A 27 44.44 -57.42 -18.81
N LEU A 28 43.49 -58.28 -18.41
CA LEU A 28 42.11 -57.84 -18.32
C LEU A 28 42.17 -56.59 -17.46
N ALA A 29 41.70 -55.48 -18.02
CA ALA A 29 41.34 -54.31 -17.24
C ALA A 29 40.59 -54.83 -16.01
N LEU A 30 41.26 -54.82 -14.86
CA LEU A 30 40.55 -54.84 -13.58
C LEU A 30 39.55 -53.69 -13.73
N PRO A 31 38.24 -53.91 -13.56
CA PRO A 31 37.33 -52.81 -13.38
C PRO A 31 37.93 -52.05 -12.21
N GLY A 32 38.53 -50.89 -12.49
CA GLY A 32 39.09 -50.04 -11.45
C GLY A 32 38.01 -49.92 -10.40
N ALA A 33 38.37 -50.12 -9.13
CA ALA A 33 37.46 -49.96 -8.02
C ALA A 33 36.66 -48.68 -8.26
N ARG A 34 35.40 -48.82 -8.70
CA ARG A 34 34.54 -47.67 -8.93
C ARG A 34 34.42 -47.07 -7.54
N GLY A 35 34.93 -45.86 -7.38
CA GLY A 35 34.74 -45.20 -6.10
C GLY A 35 33.25 -44.99 -5.87
N ASP A 36 32.88 -44.83 -4.61
CA ASP A 36 31.49 -44.62 -4.21
C ASP A 36 31.37 -43.24 -3.60
N CYS A 37 30.27 -42.55 -3.92
CA CYS A 37 29.88 -41.37 -3.18
C CYS A 37 29.35 -41.78 -1.79
N SER A 38 29.68 -40.95 -0.81
CA SER A 38 29.12 -41.04 0.55
C SER A 38 27.67 -40.52 0.58
N GLN A 39 27.13 -40.30 1.79
CA GLN A 39 25.76 -39.85 1.98
C GLN A 39 25.43 -38.59 1.14
N PRO A 40 24.21 -38.52 0.60
CA PRO A 40 23.78 -37.39 -0.21
C PRO A 40 23.78 -36.07 0.58
N PRO A 41 24.10 -34.93 -0.06
CA PRO A 41 24.04 -33.62 0.57
C PRO A 41 22.66 -33.32 1.16
N ARG A 42 22.63 -32.60 2.28
CA ARG A 42 21.40 -32.15 2.95
C ARG A 42 21.08 -30.72 2.52
N PHE A 43 19.80 -30.46 2.27
CA PHE A 43 19.28 -29.14 1.93
C PHE A 43 18.10 -28.76 2.83
N ASP A 44 17.98 -27.47 3.12
CA ASP A 44 16.84 -26.91 3.86
C ASP A 44 15.57 -26.87 2.99
N PHE A 45 15.72 -26.86 1.66
CA PHE A 45 14.61 -26.75 0.69
C PHE A 45 14.22 -28.08 0.02
N ALA A 46 15.01 -29.15 0.20
CA ALA A 46 14.78 -30.44 -0.45
C ALA A 46 15.23 -31.63 0.41
N GLU A 47 14.62 -32.78 0.17
CA GLU A 47 14.94 -34.05 0.82
C GLU A 47 15.35 -35.11 -0.21
N PRO A 48 16.37 -35.93 0.10
CA PRO A 48 16.76 -37.05 -0.75
C PRO A 48 15.72 -38.19 -0.69
N PRO A 49 15.71 -39.10 -1.67
CA PRO A 49 14.86 -40.29 -1.61
C PRO A 49 15.22 -41.17 -0.41
N LEU A 50 14.22 -41.80 0.20
CA LEU A 50 14.38 -42.74 1.31
C LEU A 50 14.10 -44.19 0.85
N PRO A 51 14.77 -45.21 1.42
CA PRO A 51 15.79 -45.13 2.48
C PRO A 51 17.17 -44.69 1.97
N LEU A 52 17.98 -44.12 2.86
CA LEU A 52 19.38 -43.76 2.55
C LEU A 52 20.29 -44.98 2.61
N LEU A 53 21.15 -45.14 1.60
CA LEU A 53 22.21 -46.14 1.56
C LEU A 53 23.52 -45.60 2.16
N GLU A 54 24.39 -46.50 2.60
CA GLU A 54 25.72 -46.17 3.15
C GLU A 54 26.69 -45.67 2.07
N SER A 55 26.63 -46.24 0.87
CA SER A 55 27.43 -45.83 -0.29
C SER A 55 26.63 -45.87 -1.59
N TYR A 56 27.02 -45.03 -2.56
CA TYR A 56 26.38 -44.94 -3.86
C TYR A 56 27.42 -45.07 -4.98
N PRO A 57 27.29 -46.04 -5.90
CA PRO A 57 28.27 -46.22 -6.96
C PRO A 57 28.28 -45.03 -7.92
N VAL A 58 29.45 -44.72 -8.46
CA VAL A 58 29.61 -43.71 -9.53
C VAL A 58 28.64 -43.94 -10.69
N GLY A 59 28.00 -42.85 -11.12
CA GLY A 59 26.91 -42.83 -12.10
C GLY A 59 25.51 -42.91 -11.48
N THR A 60 25.39 -43.16 -10.17
CA THR A 60 24.09 -43.13 -9.48
C THR A 60 23.49 -41.73 -9.50
N THR A 61 22.24 -41.61 -9.97
CA THR A 61 21.49 -40.35 -9.94
C THR A 61 20.38 -40.42 -8.90
N LEU A 62 20.41 -39.51 -7.93
CA LEU A 62 19.34 -39.32 -6.95
C LEU A 62 18.41 -38.21 -7.42
N VAL A 63 17.10 -38.45 -7.29
CA VAL A 63 16.06 -37.44 -7.55
C VAL A 63 15.56 -36.93 -6.21
N TYR A 64 15.94 -35.71 -5.87
CA TYR A 64 15.47 -35.03 -4.67
C TYR A 64 14.03 -34.59 -4.83
N ARG A 65 13.32 -34.52 -3.70
CA ARG A 65 11.98 -33.94 -3.61
C ARG A 65 12.05 -32.59 -2.89
N CYS A 66 11.41 -31.56 -3.43
CA CYS A 66 11.32 -30.29 -2.72
C CYS A 66 10.48 -30.48 -1.44
N ARG A 67 10.94 -29.88 -0.34
CA ARG A 67 10.20 -29.88 0.93
C ARG A 67 8.88 -29.12 0.79
N PRO A 68 7.91 -29.36 1.67
CA PRO A 68 6.68 -28.58 1.70
C PRO A 68 6.96 -27.07 1.76
N GLY A 69 6.20 -26.29 1.00
CA GLY A 69 6.44 -24.84 0.83
C GLY A 69 7.45 -24.47 -0.27
N TYR A 70 8.11 -25.45 -0.89
CA TYR A 70 9.03 -25.26 -2.02
C TYR A 70 8.50 -25.91 -3.31
N THR A 71 8.97 -25.44 -4.45
CA THR A 71 8.71 -26.00 -5.79
C THR A 71 9.98 -26.01 -6.62
N ILE A 72 10.03 -26.82 -7.68
CA ILE A 72 11.20 -26.88 -8.58
C ILE A 72 11.36 -25.53 -9.27
N ALA A 73 12.56 -24.97 -9.20
CA ALA A 73 12.89 -23.71 -9.82
C ALA A 73 12.82 -23.82 -11.36
N PRO A 74 12.34 -22.79 -12.08
CA PRO A 74 12.23 -22.83 -13.53
C PRO A 74 13.56 -23.19 -14.22
N GLY A 75 13.53 -24.19 -15.10
CA GLY A 75 14.71 -24.65 -15.84
C GLY A 75 15.78 -25.36 -14.98
N LYS A 76 15.47 -25.72 -13.73
CA LYS A 76 16.36 -26.49 -12.86
C LYS A 76 15.90 -27.94 -12.73
N SER A 77 16.84 -28.81 -12.36
CA SER A 77 16.60 -30.24 -12.17
C SER A 77 16.95 -30.64 -10.73
N PRO A 78 16.09 -31.35 -10.00
CA PRO A 78 16.38 -31.84 -8.66
C PRO A 78 17.21 -33.14 -8.68
N ARG A 79 18.02 -33.34 -9.72
CA ARG A 79 18.81 -34.56 -9.94
C ARG A 79 20.26 -34.31 -9.60
N LEU A 80 20.81 -35.10 -8.67
CA LEU A 80 22.23 -35.11 -8.34
C LEU A 80 22.84 -36.44 -8.74
N THR A 81 24.00 -36.41 -9.39
CA THR A 81 24.68 -37.62 -9.88
C THR A 81 26.03 -37.78 -9.19
N CYS A 82 26.34 -39.00 -8.75
CA CYS A 82 27.66 -39.35 -8.24
C CYS A 82 28.67 -39.37 -9.40
N LEU A 83 29.64 -38.45 -9.38
CA LEU A 83 30.64 -38.28 -10.44
C LEU A 83 31.84 -39.21 -10.22
N ASP A 84 32.63 -39.45 -11.27
CA ASP A 84 33.87 -40.27 -11.20
C ASP A 84 34.91 -39.73 -10.18
N SER A 85 34.74 -38.49 -9.71
CA SER A 85 35.53 -37.91 -8.61
C SER A 85 35.11 -38.37 -7.22
N ASN A 86 34.09 -39.24 -7.11
CA ASN A 86 33.44 -39.67 -5.86
C ASN A 86 32.73 -38.54 -5.11
N ASP A 87 32.39 -37.45 -5.82
CA ASP A 87 31.60 -36.33 -5.32
C ASP A 87 30.26 -36.25 -6.05
N TRP A 88 29.25 -35.73 -5.35
CA TRP A 88 27.97 -35.41 -5.97
C TRP A 88 28.11 -34.20 -6.90
N SER A 89 27.43 -34.26 -8.05
CA SER A 89 27.34 -33.14 -8.99
C SER A 89 26.90 -31.85 -8.29
N LEU A 90 27.44 -30.70 -8.74
CA LEU A 90 27.15 -29.39 -8.18
C LEU A 90 25.64 -29.17 -7.97
N ALA A 91 25.26 -28.96 -6.71
CA ALA A 91 23.89 -28.61 -6.35
C ALA A 91 23.67 -27.10 -6.57
N SER A 92 22.76 -26.75 -7.48
CA SER A 92 22.22 -25.40 -7.58
C SER A 92 20.92 -25.29 -6.76
N ASN A 93 20.44 -24.08 -6.44
CA ASN A 93 19.13 -23.88 -5.80
C ASN A 93 18.00 -24.33 -6.75
N PHE A 94 17.79 -25.64 -6.85
CA PHE A 94 16.85 -26.28 -7.76
C PHE A 94 15.42 -26.32 -7.20
N CYS A 95 15.23 -26.04 -5.91
CA CYS A 95 13.93 -25.71 -5.34
C CYS A 95 13.94 -24.27 -4.85
N VAL A 96 12.83 -23.57 -5.09
CA VAL A 96 12.57 -22.20 -4.62
C VAL A 96 11.30 -22.20 -3.79
N GLY A 97 11.20 -21.28 -2.84
CA GLY A 97 9.98 -21.10 -2.06
C GLY A 97 8.79 -20.83 -2.98
N LYS A 98 7.63 -21.41 -2.67
CA LYS A 98 6.38 -21.05 -3.34
C LYS A 98 6.04 -19.59 -3.02
N SER A 99 5.41 -18.87 -3.95
CA SER A 99 5.02 -17.48 -3.72
C SER A 99 3.64 -17.40 -3.09
N CYS A 100 3.48 -16.54 -2.08
CA CYS A 100 2.17 -16.16 -1.54
C CYS A 100 1.45 -15.12 -2.41
N GLY A 101 2.14 -14.54 -3.40
CA GLY A 101 1.62 -13.46 -4.23
C GLY A 101 1.43 -12.14 -3.47
N PRO A 102 1.15 -11.04 -4.18
CA PRO A 102 0.77 -9.77 -3.58
C PRO A 102 -0.53 -9.93 -2.76
N PRO A 103 -0.57 -9.53 -1.48
CA PRO A 103 -1.82 -9.52 -0.72
C PRO A 103 -2.75 -8.41 -1.22
N ASP A 104 -4.05 -8.65 -1.11
CA ASP A 104 -5.07 -7.63 -1.34
C ASP A 104 -5.36 -6.87 -0.03
N ILE A 105 -5.20 -5.55 -0.04
CA ILE A 105 -5.45 -4.67 1.10
C ILE A 105 -6.13 -3.37 0.63
N PRO A 106 -7.47 -3.34 0.56
CA PRO A 106 -8.21 -2.14 0.18
C PRO A 106 -7.92 -0.98 1.13
N ASN A 107 -7.74 0.23 0.57
CA ASN A 107 -7.39 1.45 1.33
C ASN A 107 -6.11 1.31 2.17
N GLY A 108 -5.17 0.52 1.68
CA GLY A 108 -3.86 0.34 2.30
C GLY A 108 -2.81 -0.10 1.30
N ARG A 109 -1.61 -0.33 1.83
CA ARG A 109 -0.42 -0.75 1.10
C ARG A 109 0.34 -1.78 1.92
N PHE A 110 1.07 -2.65 1.23
CA PHE A 110 2.03 -3.55 1.83
C PHE A 110 3.45 -3.19 1.40
N HIS A 111 4.43 -3.51 2.25
CA HIS A 111 5.85 -3.29 2.02
C HIS A 111 6.60 -4.59 2.27
N TYR A 112 7.58 -4.89 1.42
CA TYR A 112 8.43 -6.08 1.53
C TYR A 112 9.90 -5.70 1.33
N THR A 113 10.80 -6.46 1.95
CA THR A 113 12.25 -6.18 1.91
C THR A 113 12.99 -7.07 0.91
N THR A 114 12.61 -8.34 0.82
CA THR A 114 13.31 -9.33 -0.03
C THR A 114 12.44 -9.80 -1.18
N ASP A 115 11.33 -10.47 -0.87
CA ASP A 115 10.48 -11.17 -1.83
C ASP A 115 9.11 -11.49 -1.20
N LEU A 116 8.30 -12.26 -1.93
CA LEU A 116 6.97 -12.72 -1.52
C LEU A 116 6.91 -14.26 -1.47
N LEU A 117 8.03 -14.91 -1.16
CA LEU A 117 8.19 -16.35 -1.14
C LEU A 117 7.98 -16.92 0.27
N PHE A 118 7.86 -18.25 0.35
CA PHE A 118 7.72 -18.98 1.59
C PHE A 118 8.77 -18.56 2.64
N GLY A 119 8.29 -18.18 3.83
CA GLY A 119 9.11 -17.67 4.94
C GLY A 119 9.26 -16.14 4.98
N ALA A 120 8.96 -15.42 3.89
CA ALA A 120 9.05 -13.96 3.83
C ALA A 120 8.05 -13.29 4.78
N THR A 121 8.44 -12.13 5.32
CA THR A 121 7.61 -11.29 6.18
C THR A 121 7.41 -9.93 5.53
N ILE A 122 6.16 -9.48 5.47
CA ILE A 122 5.76 -8.19 4.90
C ILE A 122 5.06 -7.34 5.96
N THR A 123 5.06 -6.03 5.78
CA THR A 123 4.37 -5.08 6.67
C THR A 123 3.28 -4.33 5.94
N PHE A 124 2.31 -3.79 6.68
CA PHE A 124 1.14 -3.10 6.13
C PHE A 124 1.02 -1.68 6.68
N THR A 125 0.49 -0.80 5.86
CA THR A 125 0.16 0.60 6.20
C THR A 125 -1.17 0.97 5.57
N CYS A 126 -2.09 1.58 6.31
CA CYS A 126 -3.34 2.09 5.73
C CYS A 126 -3.15 3.46 5.07
N ASP A 127 -4.06 3.78 4.15
CA ASP A 127 -4.14 5.09 3.53
C ASP A 127 -4.67 6.15 4.52
N SER A 128 -4.46 7.44 4.19
CA SER A 128 -4.99 8.55 4.97
C SER A 128 -6.52 8.42 5.14
N GLY A 129 -7.02 8.61 6.36
CA GLY A 129 -8.43 8.45 6.68
C GLY A 129 -8.84 7.02 7.04
N TYR A 130 -7.89 6.08 7.08
CA TYR A 130 -8.13 4.69 7.45
C TYR A 130 -7.19 4.25 8.58
N ARG A 131 -7.70 3.38 9.46
CA ARG A 131 -6.95 2.79 10.57
C ARG A 131 -6.76 1.29 10.35
N LEU A 132 -5.60 0.79 10.75
CA LEU A 132 -5.24 -0.61 10.61
C LEU A 132 -5.87 -1.45 11.72
N PHE A 133 -6.58 -2.52 11.34
CA PHE A 133 -7.05 -3.55 12.25
C PHE A 133 -6.40 -4.90 11.96
N GLY A 134 -5.84 -5.50 13.01
CA GLY A 134 -5.05 -6.73 12.96
C GLY A 134 -3.58 -6.46 13.21
N GLU A 135 -2.72 -7.45 12.95
CA GLU A 135 -1.28 -7.26 13.06
C GLU A 135 -0.74 -6.45 11.88
N PRO A 136 0.23 -5.55 12.10
CA PRO A 136 0.82 -4.74 11.04
C PRO A 136 1.78 -5.53 10.14
N SER A 137 1.92 -6.84 10.35
CA SER A 137 2.80 -7.71 9.57
C SER A 137 2.19 -9.09 9.34
N ALA A 138 2.58 -9.73 8.24
CA ALA A 138 2.21 -11.10 7.90
C ALA A 138 3.42 -11.88 7.38
N GLN A 139 3.44 -13.19 7.66
CA GLN A 139 4.44 -14.11 7.14
C GLN A 139 3.83 -15.06 6.11
N CYS A 140 4.58 -15.38 5.05
CA CYS A 140 4.17 -16.37 4.05
C CYS A 140 4.39 -17.78 4.61
N MET A 141 3.31 -18.44 5.03
CA MET A 141 3.36 -19.71 5.77
C MET A 141 2.72 -20.87 4.99
N LEU A 142 3.12 -22.09 5.35
CA LEU A 142 2.58 -23.31 4.79
C LEU A 142 1.17 -23.56 5.33
N LYS A 143 0.23 -23.89 4.43
CA LYS A 143 -1.13 -24.33 4.76
C LYS A 143 -1.23 -25.86 4.65
N SER A 144 -2.34 -26.42 5.12
CA SER A 144 -2.55 -27.88 5.25
C SER A 144 -2.47 -28.66 3.93
N ASN A 145 -2.71 -28.01 2.80
CA ASN A 145 -2.71 -28.59 1.45
C ASN A 145 -1.36 -28.45 0.71
N ASN A 146 -0.25 -28.17 1.42
CA ASN A 146 1.05 -27.85 0.83
C ASN A 146 1.04 -26.58 -0.04
N GLU A 147 0.01 -25.74 0.03
CA GLU A 147 0.03 -24.38 -0.52
C GLU A 147 0.63 -23.42 0.50
N VAL A 148 1.03 -22.24 0.03
CA VAL A 148 1.51 -21.16 0.90
C VAL A 148 0.54 -20.00 0.82
N ALA A 149 0.30 -19.37 1.96
CA ALA A 149 -0.49 -18.15 2.03
C ALA A 149 -0.05 -17.31 3.22
N TRP A 150 -0.33 -16.01 3.15
CA TRP A 150 -0.07 -15.07 4.23
C TRP A 150 -0.77 -15.53 5.53
N SER A 151 -0.10 -15.29 6.66
CA SER A 151 -0.60 -15.67 7.98
C SER A 151 -1.91 -14.97 8.31
N ASN A 152 -1.92 -13.64 8.22
CA ASN A 152 -3.03 -12.76 8.57
C ASN A 152 -2.90 -11.44 7.80
N VAL A 153 -3.73 -11.23 6.78
CA VAL A 153 -3.77 -9.93 6.09
C VAL A 153 -4.70 -9.00 6.88
N PRO A 154 -4.23 -7.83 7.37
CA PRO A 154 -5.06 -6.89 8.10
C PRO A 154 -6.04 -6.19 7.16
N TYR A 155 -7.03 -5.49 7.71
CA TYR A 155 -7.93 -4.64 6.93
C TYR A 155 -7.84 -3.19 7.42
N CYS A 156 -8.08 -2.27 6.49
CA CYS A 156 -8.07 -0.83 6.74
C CYS A 156 -9.51 -0.33 6.85
N ASP A 157 -9.90 0.05 8.06
CA ASP A 157 -11.25 0.51 8.40
C ASP A 157 -11.28 2.05 8.34
N PRO A 158 -12.26 2.69 7.69
CA PRO A 158 -12.31 4.14 7.63
C PRO A 158 -12.49 4.73 9.03
N ILE A 159 -11.82 5.84 9.30
CA ILE A 159 -11.86 6.48 10.62
C ILE A 159 -13.28 7.03 10.86
N PRO A 160 -13.93 6.70 12.00
CA PRO A 160 -15.24 7.22 12.32
C PRO A 160 -15.17 8.70 12.72
N CYS A 161 -16.13 9.48 12.26
CA CYS A 161 -16.38 10.83 12.77
C CYS A 161 -17.39 10.79 13.92
N PRO A 162 -17.33 11.78 14.84
CA PRO A 162 -18.40 12.00 15.79
C PRO A 162 -19.71 12.34 15.04
N PRO A 163 -20.88 12.22 15.70
CA PRO A 163 -22.12 12.76 15.17
C PRO A 163 -21.93 14.21 14.67
N PRO A 164 -22.50 14.57 13.51
CA PRO A 164 -22.40 15.93 13.00
C PRO A 164 -22.92 16.94 14.04
N PRO A 165 -22.28 18.11 14.17
CA PRO A 165 -22.76 19.16 15.05
C PRO A 165 -24.20 19.56 14.71
N GLU A 166 -25.04 19.78 15.70
CA GLU A 166 -26.40 20.25 15.48
C GLU A 166 -26.42 21.74 15.12
N THR A 167 -27.43 22.17 14.38
CA THR A 167 -27.70 23.59 14.09
C THR A 167 -29.11 23.95 14.56
N GLU A 168 -29.25 25.05 15.30
CA GLU A 168 -30.56 25.53 15.71
C GLU A 168 -31.35 26.00 14.50
N ASN A 169 -32.66 25.73 14.47
CA ASN A 169 -33.55 26.10 13.35
C ASN A 169 -33.11 25.55 11.99
N GLY A 170 -32.35 24.46 11.97
CA GLY A 170 -32.04 23.70 10.77
C GLY A 170 -31.96 22.20 11.05
N TYR A 171 -31.71 21.43 9.99
CA TYR A 171 -31.63 19.98 10.02
C TYR A 171 -30.70 19.47 8.92
N ILE A 172 -30.21 18.25 9.08
CA ILE A 172 -29.39 17.55 8.08
C ILE A 172 -30.32 16.81 7.12
N ILE A 173 -30.14 17.00 5.81
CA ILE A 173 -31.00 16.37 4.80
C ILE A 173 -30.59 14.94 4.44
N ASN A 174 -29.31 14.60 4.62
CA ASN A 174 -28.69 13.32 4.28
C ASN A 174 -28.06 12.67 5.52
N GLY A 175 -28.85 12.58 6.60
CA GLY A 175 -28.41 11.99 7.85
C GLY A 175 -28.29 10.47 7.79
N TYR A 176 -27.22 9.93 8.36
CA TYR A 176 -26.95 8.51 8.55
C TYR A 176 -26.80 8.18 10.05
N SER A 177 -26.87 6.90 10.40
CA SER A 177 -26.66 6.42 11.78
C SER A 177 -25.19 6.50 12.24
N SER A 178 -24.25 6.55 11.29
CA SER A 178 -22.81 6.62 11.54
C SER A 178 -22.11 7.30 10.38
N TYR A 179 -21.01 8.00 10.67
CA TYR A 179 -20.23 8.74 9.69
C TYR A 179 -18.77 8.33 9.74
N THR A 180 -18.15 8.22 8.58
CA THR A 180 -16.75 7.85 8.44
C THR A 180 -16.02 8.82 7.51
N PHE A 181 -14.71 8.76 7.49
CA PHE A 181 -13.84 9.58 6.65
C PHE A 181 -14.36 9.71 5.21
N GLY A 182 -14.38 10.96 4.71
CA GLY A 182 -14.85 11.31 3.37
C GLY A 182 -16.36 11.47 3.22
N MET A 183 -17.18 11.07 4.20
CA MET A 183 -18.62 11.30 4.15
C MET A 183 -18.97 12.79 4.32
N THR A 184 -19.96 13.27 3.59
CA THR A 184 -20.45 14.67 3.62
C THR A 184 -21.86 14.72 4.18
N VAL A 185 -22.12 15.71 5.03
CA VAL A 185 -23.47 16.07 5.47
C VAL A 185 -23.82 17.47 4.99
N THR A 186 -25.09 17.63 4.61
CA THR A 186 -25.65 18.85 4.08
C THR A 186 -26.72 19.35 5.03
N TYR A 187 -26.59 20.58 5.48
CA TYR A 187 -27.53 21.27 6.34
C TYR A 187 -28.54 22.06 5.52
N LYS A 188 -29.74 22.18 6.09
CA LYS A 188 -30.81 23.00 5.56
C LYS A 188 -31.53 23.70 6.70
N CYS A 189 -31.84 24.97 6.50
CA CYS A 189 -32.60 25.73 7.48
C CYS A 189 -34.11 25.48 7.37
N ASN A 190 -34.79 25.63 8.50
CA ASN A 190 -36.24 25.63 8.57
C ASN A 190 -36.83 26.81 7.78
N SER A 191 -38.11 26.71 7.45
CA SER A 191 -38.82 27.77 6.73
C SER A 191 -38.72 29.11 7.48
N GLY A 192 -38.39 30.19 6.76
CA GLY A 192 -38.22 31.54 7.32
C GLY A 192 -36.82 31.87 7.81
N PHE A 193 -35.89 30.90 7.80
CA PHE A 193 -34.48 31.11 8.17
C PHE A 193 -33.58 31.04 6.92
N SER A 194 -32.55 31.87 6.93
CA SER A 194 -31.47 31.90 5.94
C SER A 194 -30.25 31.12 6.47
N LEU A 195 -29.61 30.35 5.58
CA LEU A 195 -28.40 29.60 5.89
C LEU A 195 -27.19 30.51 5.74
N ILE A 196 -26.44 30.71 6.83
CA ILE A 196 -25.22 31.53 6.88
C ILE A 196 -24.02 30.59 7.09
N GLY A 197 -23.06 30.63 6.16
CA GLY A 197 -21.89 29.76 6.16
C GLY A 197 -21.99 28.61 5.14
N ASN A 198 -21.21 27.56 5.35
CA ASN A 198 -21.17 26.41 4.43
C ASN A 198 -22.32 25.44 4.74
N ALA A 199 -23.14 25.14 3.73
CA ALA A 199 -24.19 24.14 3.85
C ALA A 199 -23.63 22.72 4.00
N ASP A 200 -22.43 22.47 3.46
CA ASP A 200 -21.80 21.15 3.46
C ASP A 200 -20.56 21.13 4.36
N ILE A 201 -20.47 20.09 5.19
CA ILE A 201 -19.24 19.72 5.90
C ILE A 201 -18.94 18.25 5.64
N HIS A 202 -17.66 17.89 5.59
CA HIS A 202 -17.22 16.53 5.34
C HIS A 202 -16.32 16.02 6.47
N CYS A 203 -16.34 14.70 6.67
CA CYS A 203 -15.53 14.03 7.67
C CYS A 203 -14.08 13.96 7.17
N THR A 204 -13.19 14.62 7.89
CA THR A 204 -11.74 14.61 7.71
C THR A 204 -11.07 13.84 8.85
N GLU A 205 -9.74 13.76 8.82
CA GLU A 205 -8.95 13.21 9.92
C GLU A 205 -8.00 14.26 10.51
N GLU A 206 -7.80 14.20 11.83
CA GLU A 206 -6.77 14.93 12.55
C GLU A 206 -6.21 14.00 13.64
N ASN A 207 -4.90 13.70 13.62
CA ASN A 207 -4.25 12.82 14.59
C ASN A 207 -4.92 11.44 14.77
N MET A 208 -5.25 10.77 13.65
CA MET A 208 -5.98 9.48 13.62
C MET A 208 -7.39 9.50 14.25
N GLN A 209 -7.98 10.68 14.41
CA GLN A 209 -9.34 10.87 14.91
C GLN A 209 -10.18 11.59 13.85
N GLY A 210 -11.43 11.15 13.67
CA GLY A 210 -12.33 11.78 12.72
C GLY A 210 -12.80 13.13 13.23
N LYS A 211 -12.79 14.13 12.34
CA LYS A 211 -13.22 15.50 12.64
C LYS A 211 -14.01 16.06 11.48
N TRP A 212 -14.97 16.93 11.74
CA TRP A 212 -15.67 17.62 10.66
C TRP A 212 -14.83 18.77 10.09
N SER A 213 -14.90 18.97 8.78
CA SER A 213 -14.13 19.98 8.04
C SER A 213 -14.38 21.42 8.49
N GLY A 214 -15.49 21.68 9.18
CA GLY A 214 -15.86 22.99 9.69
C GLY A 214 -17.01 22.93 10.69
N PRO A 215 -17.39 24.08 11.26
CA PRO A 215 -18.57 24.20 12.11
C PRO A 215 -19.86 24.04 11.28
N PRO A 216 -21.00 23.73 11.92
CA PRO A 216 -22.29 23.76 11.25
C PRO A 216 -22.63 25.19 10.81
N PRO A 217 -23.46 25.39 9.78
CA PRO A 217 -23.93 26.71 9.41
C PRO A 217 -24.90 27.26 10.47
N GLU A 218 -25.07 28.58 10.47
CA GLU A 218 -26.06 29.25 11.30
C GLU A 218 -27.35 29.49 10.53
N CYS A 219 -28.48 29.10 11.09
CA CYS A 219 -29.80 29.43 10.53
C CYS A 219 -30.37 30.67 11.23
N LYS A 220 -30.37 31.81 10.54
CA LYS A 220 -30.81 33.10 11.09
C LYS A 220 -31.94 33.70 10.26
N VAL A 221 -32.85 34.41 10.91
CA VAL A 221 -33.81 35.26 10.20
C VAL A 221 -33.04 36.48 9.71
N VAL A 222 -32.83 36.58 8.40
CA VAL A 222 -32.19 37.73 7.77
C VAL A 222 -33.23 38.46 6.93
N ARG A 223 -33.45 39.74 7.25
CA ARG A 223 -34.35 40.64 6.53
C ARG A 223 -33.74 42.02 6.43
N CYS A 224 -33.20 42.35 5.26
CA CYS A 224 -32.71 43.70 5.00
C CYS A 224 -33.87 44.64 4.65
N GLU A 225 -33.73 45.90 5.06
CA GLU A 225 -34.68 46.96 4.71
C GLU A 225 -34.81 47.10 3.19
N ASN A 226 -36.01 47.41 2.67
CA ASN A 226 -36.20 47.59 1.24
C ASN A 226 -35.36 48.80 0.76
N PRO A 227 -34.37 48.61 -0.14
CA PRO A 227 -33.38 49.65 -0.40
C PRO A 227 -33.91 50.70 -1.37
N GLU A 228 -33.80 51.97 -0.96
CA GLU A 228 -34.23 53.13 -1.75
C GLU A 228 -33.06 54.10 -1.99
N VAL A 229 -32.85 54.47 -3.27
CA VAL A 229 -31.81 55.41 -3.68
C VAL A 229 -32.46 56.61 -4.36
N LYS A 230 -32.38 57.79 -3.73
CA LYS A 230 -32.91 59.05 -4.31
C LYS A 230 -32.18 59.37 -5.61
N ASN A 231 -32.93 59.79 -6.62
CA ASN A 231 -32.43 60.07 -7.98
C ASN A 231 -31.74 58.86 -8.65
N GLY A 232 -32.01 57.65 -8.17
CA GLY A 232 -31.64 56.41 -8.83
C GLY A 232 -32.85 55.50 -9.07
N ARG A 233 -32.65 54.46 -9.87
CA ARG A 233 -33.62 53.40 -10.15
C ARG A 233 -32.99 52.03 -9.96
N ARG A 234 -33.78 51.06 -9.50
CA ARG A 234 -33.34 49.65 -9.43
C ARG A 234 -33.27 49.04 -10.82
N LEU A 235 -32.24 48.24 -11.05
CA LEU A 235 -32.08 47.42 -12.25
C LEU A 235 -32.37 45.94 -11.99
N SER A 236 -32.19 45.46 -10.76
CA SER A 236 -32.45 44.08 -10.35
C SER A 236 -32.91 44.00 -8.90
N GLY A 237 -33.27 42.80 -8.44
CA GLY A 237 -33.74 42.59 -7.07
C GLY A 237 -35.10 43.25 -6.83
N PHE A 238 -36.00 43.14 -7.80
CA PHE A 238 -37.34 43.70 -7.68
C PHE A 238 -38.16 42.88 -6.66
N GLY A 239 -38.38 43.45 -5.49
CA GLY A 239 -39.14 42.87 -4.39
C GLY A 239 -39.17 43.81 -3.20
N THR A 240 -39.88 43.44 -2.14
CA THR A 240 -39.89 44.16 -0.85
C THR A 240 -39.27 43.35 0.28
N GLU A 241 -39.10 42.04 0.08
CA GLU A 241 -38.44 41.15 1.03
C GLU A 241 -37.08 40.75 0.48
N HIS A 242 -36.05 40.97 1.30
CA HIS A 242 -34.66 40.66 0.95
C HIS A 242 -34.03 39.85 2.06
N THR A 243 -33.72 38.59 1.74
CA THR A 243 -33.04 37.67 2.65
C THR A 243 -31.55 37.62 2.36
N TYR A 244 -30.80 36.86 3.17
CA TYR A 244 -29.36 36.74 3.03
C TYR A 244 -28.91 36.40 1.60
N GLY A 245 -27.84 37.07 1.15
CA GLY A 245 -27.25 36.87 -0.17
C GLY A 245 -28.07 37.45 -1.33
N ASN A 246 -29.28 37.98 -1.09
CA ASN A 246 -30.01 38.71 -2.12
C ASN A 246 -29.22 39.95 -2.53
N THR A 247 -29.16 40.19 -3.83
CA THR A 247 -28.45 41.35 -4.40
C THR A 247 -29.42 42.30 -5.08
N VAL A 248 -29.21 43.60 -4.90
CA VAL A 248 -29.96 44.65 -5.58
C VAL A 248 -28.99 45.55 -6.31
N SER A 249 -29.31 45.89 -7.56
CA SER A 249 -28.48 46.79 -8.37
C SER A 249 -29.23 48.07 -8.74
N PHE A 250 -28.48 49.16 -8.87
CA PHE A 250 -28.99 50.51 -9.07
C PHE A 250 -28.30 51.21 -10.25
N GLU A 251 -28.98 52.21 -10.78
CA GLU A 251 -28.45 53.17 -11.75
C GLU A 251 -28.98 54.56 -11.41
N CYS A 252 -28.15 55.59 -11.54
CA CYS A 252 -28.60 56.96 -11.35
C CYS A 252 -29.42 57.45 -12.54
N ASN A 253 -30.41 58.29 -12.28
CA ASN A 253 -31.21 58.91 -13.32
C ASN A 253 -30.34 59.89 -14.15
N PRO A 254 -30.74 60.21 -15.40
CA PRO A 254 -30.01 61.17 -16.23
C PRO A 254 -29.75 62.50 -15.50
N GLY A 255 -28.53 63.02 -15.60
CA GLY A 255 -28.10 64.22 -14.89
C GLY A 255 -27.57 63.99 -13.47
N TYR A 256 -27.44 62.74 -13.03
CA TYR A 256 -26.84 62.36 -11.76
C TYR A 256 -25.70 61.35 -11.94
N LEU A 257 -24.69 61.43 -11.08
CA LEU A 257 -23.54 60.54 -11.03
C LEU A 257 -23.58 59.69 -9.75
N MET A 258 -23.30 58.40 -9.90
CA MET A 258 -23.29 57.46 -8.79
C MET A 258 -22.03 57.60 -7.92
N LYS A 259 -22.22 57.56 -6.61
CA LYS A 259 -21.15 57.48 -5.61
C LYS A 259 -21.35 56.24 -4.74
N GLY A 260 -20.36 55.36 -4.72
CA GLY A 260 -20.43 54.06 -4.05
C GLY A 260 -20.62 52.91 -5.04
N SER A 261 -21.08 51.76 -4.55
CA SER A 261 -21.28 50.56 -5.37
C SER A 261 -22.66 50.57 -6.03
N SER A 262 -22.72 50.23 -7.31
CA SER A 262 -23.97 50.03 -8.04
C SER A 262 -24.70 48.75 -7.64
N VAL A 263 -24.06 47.85 -6.90
CA VAL A 263 -24.63 46.58 -6.42
C VAL A 263 -24.40 46.45 -4.92
N VAL A 264 -25.44 46.03 -4.21
CA VAL A 264 -25.41 45.77 -2.77
C VAL A 264 -25.98 44.38 -2.48
N THR A 265 -25.47 43.74 -1.44
CA THR A 265 -25.88 42.40 -0.99
C THR A 265 -26.42 42.46 0.42
N CYS A 266 -27.52 41.76 0.70
CA CYS A 266 -28.07 41.63 2.04
C CYS A 266 -27.22 40.65 2.85
N GLU A 267 -26.57 41.14 3.90
CA GLU A 267 -25.64 40.36 4.72
C GLU A 267 -26.28 39.83 6.00
N ALA A 268 -25.56 38.94 6.69
CA ALA A 268 -26.06 38.22 7.87
C ALA A 268 -26.44 39.12 9.06
N ASP A 269 -26.01 40.38 9.08
CA ASP A 269 -26.33 41.38 10.09
C ASP A 269 -27.58 42.23 9.76
N ASN A 270 -28.38 41.80 8.79
CA ASN A 270 -29.57 42.51 8.28
C ASN A 270 -29.27 43.84 7.59
N ASN A 271 -28.02 44.07 7.18
CA ASN A 271 -27.60 45.29 6.50
C ASN A 271 -27.20 45.03 5.06
N TRP A 272 -27.38 46.05 4.21
CA TRP A 272 -26.83 46.06 2.86
C TRP A 272 -25.34 46.35 2.89
N LYS A 273 -24.55 45.49 2.25
CA LYS A 273 -23.10 45.68 2.09
C LYS A 273 -22.68 45.55 0.62
N PRO A 274 -21.87 46.51 0.12
CA PRO A 274 -21.55 47.80 0.75
C PRO A 274 -22.84 48.65 0.98
N PRO A 275 -22.76 49.75 1.76
CA PRO A 275 -23.91 50.64 1.97
C PRO A 275 -24.49 51.15 0.65
N LEU A 276 -25.78 51.53 0.67
CA LEU A 276 -26.49 52.00 -0.52
C LEU A 276 -25.76 53.19 -1.19
N PRO A 277 -25.70 53.23 -2.53
CA PRO A 277 -25.06 54.33 -3.25
C PRO A 277 -25.87 55.63 -3.14
N THR A 278 -25.20 56.76 -3.38
CA THR A 278 -25.85 58.06 -3.57
C THR A 278 -25.76 58.51 -5.03
N CYS A 279 -26.77 59.25 -5.50
CA CYS A 279 -26.79 59.86 -6.82
C CYS A 279 -26.73 61.37 -6.69
N ASP A 280 -25.57 61.93 -6.97
CA ASP A 280 -25.29 63.37 -6.85
C ASP A 280 -25.46 64.06 -8.22
N PRO A 281 -25.94 65.31 -8.31
CA PRO A 281 -26.08 65.99 -9.59
C PRO A 281 -24.76 66.04 -10.37
N SER A 282 -24.79 65.69 -11.65
CA SER A 282 -23.60 65.73 -12.51
C SER A 282 -23.25 67.19 -12.82
N GLU A 283 -22.07 67.66 -12.43
CA GLU A 283 -21.55 68.98 -12.82
C GLU A 283 -21.11 69.01 -14.31
N TYR A 284 -22.04 68.77 -15.23
CA TYR A 284 -21.83 69.18 -16.62
C TYR A 284 -22.24 70.64 -16.75
N LYS A 285 -21.28 71.55 -16.49
CA LYS A 285 -21.35 72.91 -17.00
C LYS A 285 -21.44 72.83 -18.52
N PHE A 286 -22.62 73.12 -19.07
CA PHE A 286 -22.72 73.51 -20.47
C PHE A 286 -21.84 74.75 -20.65
N ILE A 287 -20.67 74.58 -21.27
CA ILE A 287 -19.98 75.71 -21.90
C ILE A 287 -20.81 75.98 -23.16
N SER A 288 -21.79 76.86 -23.03
CA SER A 288 -22.43 77.49 -24.17
C SER A 288 -21.37 78.30 -24.92
N LEU A 289 -21.02 77.83 -26.13
CA LEU A 289 -20.24 78.57 -27.12
C LEU A 289 -20.99 79.83 -27.59
#